data_AF-A0A1F2QEY7-F1
#
_entry.id   AF-A0A1F2QEY7-F1
#
_cell.length_a   1.000
_cell.length_b   1.000
_cell.length_c   1.000
_cell.angle_alpha   90.00
_cell.angle_beta   90.00
_cell.angle_gamma   90.00
#
_symmetry.space_group_name_H-M   'P 1'
#
loop_
_entity.id
_entity.type
_entity.pdbx_description
1 polymer ?
#
loop_
_entity_poly.entity_id
_entity_poly.type
_entity_poly.pdbx_seq_one_letter_code
_entity_poly.pdbx_strand_id
1 'polypeptide(L)'
;MRRLAVTPVLLTMAAAVLLSGCNKLQARVELNKGTSYYKNEKYQDALIQFQKGLALDPSLKRHWRSVGLSAMVLYRPGVDTPDNKKNYTIAVEAFKKYLEAYPQDSKAQDYLIATFVNANQYEEVLKYLQDDLKKHPGDIKDHKAIVSIYLRTQRIKEAYDWIIGHIPNAEAEPYYLVAVYCWDKANRDPTITPEVRSHFAELGLTSVDKALKMQPEYFDAMVYYNLLYREKAKLQTDEKLKQEYFDKADEWRNKALALREKLKKQTSFAKS
;
A
#
# COMPACT_ATOMS: atom_id res chain seq x y z
N MET A 1 -14.55 75.92 6.36
CA MET A 1 -13.41 75.00 6.16
C MET A 1 -13.72 73.66 6.84
N ARG A 2 -14.12 72.63 6.09
CA ARG A 2 -14.28 71.25 6.63
C ARG A 2 -13.04 70.44 6.24
N ARG A 3 -12.22 70.08 7.22
CA ARG A 3 -11.10 69.14 7.02
C ARG A 3 -11.68 67.73 6.93
N LEU A 4 -11.54 67.09 5.78
CA LEU A 4 -11.82 65.67 5.60
C LEU A 4 -10.83 64.88 6.46
N ALA A 5 -11.31 64.30 7.55
CA ALA A 5 -10.57 63.31 8.32
C ALA A 5 -10.51 62.02 7.50
N VAL A 6 -9.41 61.82 6.77
CA VAL A 6 -9.11 60.52 6.15
C VAL A 6 -8.84 59.55 7.31
N THR A 7 -9.75 58.62 7.50
CA THR A 7 -9.77 57.63 8.58
C THR A 7 -8.54 56.70 8.51
N PRO A 8 -7.89 56.37 9.64
CA PRO A 8 -6.68 55.54 9.69
C PRO A 8 -6.88 54.07 9.29
N VAL A 9 -8.10 53.67 8.93
CA VAL A 9 -8.48 52.30 8.54
C VAL A 9 -8.04 51.94 7.11
N LEU A 10 -7.93 52.93 6.21
CA LEU A 10 -7.50 52.69 4.82
C LEU A 10 -5.98 52.49 4.68
N LEU A 11 -5.16 53.08 5.57
CA LEU A 11 -3.70 52.92 5.54
C LEU A 11 -3.25 51.56 6.09
N THR A 12 -3.94 51.01 7.10
CA THR A 12 -3.63 49.70 7.68
C THR A 12 -4.01 48.55 6.76
N MET A 13 -5.08 48.69 5.97
CA MET A 13 -5.53 47.68 5.01
C MET A 13 -4.57 47.55 3.81
N ALA A 14 -3.97 48.65 3.33
CA ALA A 14 -2.99 48.62 2.25
C ALA A 14 -1.65 47.98 2.66
N ALA A 15 -1.20 48.19 3.90
CA ALA A 15 0.02 47.58 4.42
C ALA A 15 -0.09 46.04 4.57
N ALA A 16 -1.26 45.53 4.99
CA ALA A 16 -1.50 44.09 5.11
C ALA A 16 -1.48 43.34 3.77
N VAL A 17 -1.92 44.00 2.67
CA VAL A 17 -1.90 43.42 1.32
C VAL A 17 -0.48 43.33 0.76
N LEU A 18 0.35 44.35 0.99
CA LEU A 18 1.76 44.37 0.55
C LEU A 18 2.62 43.31 1.26
N LEU A 19 2.45 43.16 2.58
CA LEU A 19 3.16 42.13 3.36
C LEU A 19 2.78 40.71 2.91
N SER A 20 1.49 40.48 2.62
CA SER A 20 1.00 39.19 2.13
C SER A 20 1.55 38.85 0.73
N GLY A 21 1.75 39.85 -0.13
CA GLY A 21 2.34 39.69 -1.46
C GLY A 21 3.81 39.26 -1.43
N CYS A 22 4.62 39.90 -0.56
CA CYS A 22 6.03 39.55 -0.38
C CYS A 22 6.21 38.11 0.13
N ASN A 23 5.41 37.68 1.11
CA ASN A 23 5.46 36.32 1.65
C ASN A 23 5.15 35.26 0.58
N LYS A 24 4.17 35.51 -0.30
CA LYS A 24 3.83 34.58 -1.40
C LYS A 24 4.95 34.45 -2.44
N LEU A 25 5.63 35.55 -2.77
CA LEU A 25 6.77 35.50 -3.68
C LEU A 25 7.94 34.75 -3.05
N GLN A 26 8.27 35.06 -1.80
CA GLN A 26 9.35 34.39 -1.07
C GLN A 26 9.05 32.90 -0.89
N ALA A 27 7.80 32.52 -0.61
CA ALA A 27 7.37 31.13 -0.55
C ALA A 27 7.74 30.37 -1.83
N ARG A 28 7.39 30.92 -3.00
CA ARG A 28 7.69 30.30 -4.30
C ARG A 28 9.20 30.19 -4.55
N VAL A 29 9.98 31.18 -4.12
CA VAL A 29 11.45 31.13 -4.20
C VAL A 29 12.00 29.95 -3.39
N GLU A 30 11.58 29.80 -2.13
CA GLU A 30 12.00 28.68 -1.28
C GLU A 30 11.56 27.32 -1.87
N LEU A 31 10.32 27.21 -2.37
CA LEU A 31 9.83 25.98 -3.01
C LEU A 31 10.60 25.61 -4.29
N ASN A 32 10.99 26.60 -5.09
CA ASN A 32 11.83 26.38 -6.27
C ASN A 32 13.24 25.90 -5.89
N LYS A 33 13.83 26.47 -4.83
CA LYS A 33 15.10 25.95 -4.26
C LYS A 33 14.94 24.51 -3.79
N GLY A 34 13.84 24.19 -3.09
CA GLY A 34 13.51 22.82 -2.68
C GLY A 34 13.44 21.86 -3.86
N THR A 35 12.78 22.27 -4.95
CA THR A 35 12.70 21.49 -6.20
C THR A 35 14.08 21.28 -6.81
N SER A 36 14.94 22.30 -6.82
CA SER A 36 16.31 22.19 -7.30
C SER A 36 17.12 21.20 -6.46
N TYR A 37 17.08 21.33 -5.12
CA TYR A 37 17.77 20.39 -4.23
C TYR A 37 17.28 18.95 -4.40
N TYR A 38 15.96 18.76 -4.54
CA TYR A 38 15.39 17.42 -4.74
C TYR A 38 15.88 16.76 -6.04
N LYS A 39 15.92 17.53 -7.15
CA LYS A 39 16.44 17.05 -8.44
C LYS A 39 17.93 16.69 -8.39
N ASN A 40 18.68 17.32 -7.48
CA ASN A 40 20.10 17.03 -7.24
C ASN A 40 20.29 16.04 -6.08
N GLU A 41 19.24 15.31 -5.69
CA GLU A 41 19.26 14.28 -4.64
C GLU A 41 19.67 14.78 -3.24
N LYS A 42 19.66 16.10 -3.04
CA LYS A 42 19.92 16.76 -1.76
C LYS A 42 18.63 16.82 -0.94
N TYR A 43 18.12 15.66 -0.55
CA TYR A 43 16.77 15.53 0.04
C TYR A 43 16.60 16.26 1.37
N GLN A 44 17.65 16.35 2.18
CA GLN A 44 17.60 17.09 3.46
C GLN A 44 17.47 18.59 3.23
N ASP A 45 18.27 19.15 2.32
CA ASP A 45 18.15 20.57 1.92
C ASP A 45 16.80 20.84 1.26
N ALA A 46 16.34 19.92 0.40
CA ALA A 46 15.04 20.00 -0.26
C ALA A 46 13.91 20.10 0.77
N LEU A 47 13.91 19.21 1.76
CA LEU A 47 12.91 19.18 2.83
C LEU A 47 12.87 20.52 3.59
N ILE A 48 14.04 21.05 3.96
CA ILE A 48 14.14 22.35 4.66
C ILE A 48 13.51 23.47 3.83
N GLN A 49 13.85 23.56 2.54
CA GLN A 49 13.32 24.62 1.68
C GLN A 49 11.82 24.47 1.41
N PHE A 50 11.32 23.24 1.24
CA PHE A 50 9.89 23.01 1.09
C PHE A 50 9.10 23.43 2.33
N GLN A 51 9.61 23.09 3.52
CA GLN A 51 8.98 23.49 4.79
C GLN A 51 9.00 25.02 4.97
N LYS A 52 10.11 25.69 4.65
CA LYS A 52 10.20 27.17 4.66
C LYS A 52 9.17 27.80 3.72
N GLY A 53 9.07 27.30 2.50
CA GLY A 53 8.09 27.78 1.53
C GLY A 53 6.64 27.63 2.00
N LEU A 54 6.30 26.48 2.57
CA LEU A 54 4.96 26.22 3.12
C LEU A 54 4.67 26.96 4.43
N ALA A 55 5.68 27.32 5.21
CA ALA A 55 5.53 28.18 6.38
C ALA A 55 5.19 29.62 5.98
N LEU A 56 5.76 30.10 4.85
CA LEU A 56 5.49 31.43 4.29
C LEU A 56 4.13 31.51 3.58
N ASP A 57 3.74 30.46 2.86
CA ASP A 57 2.42 30.36 2.22
C ASP A 57 1.82 28.94 2.36
N PRO A 58 1.05 28.68 3.44
CA PRO A 58 0.41 27.39 3.68
C PRO A 58 -0.70 27.03 2.68
N SER A 59 -1.09 27.96 1.80
CA SER A 59 -2.11 27.72 0.76
C SER A 59 -1.58 26.93 -0.43
N LEU A 60 -0.25 26.80 -0.57
CA LEU A 60 0.42 26.09 -1.67
C LEU A 60 0.39 24.56 -1.49
N LYS A 61 -0.82 24.00 -1.27
CA LYS A 61 -1.06 22.62 -0.82
C LYS A 61 -0.34 21.54 -1.63
N ARG A 62 -0.15 21.76 -2.94
CA ARG A 62 0.55 20.82 -3.83
C ARG A 62 1.95 20.44 -3.34
N HIS A 63 2.63 21.33 -2.62
CA HIS A 63 4.01 21.10 -2.17
C HIS A 63 4.11 20.23 -0.92
N TRP A 64 3.00 19.94 -0.22
CA TRP A 64 3.00 18.95 0.85
C TRP A 64 3.44 17.57 0.36
N ARG A 65 3.11 17.19 -0.89
CA ARG A 65 3.64 15.96 -1.50
C ARG A 65 5.17 15.99 -1.62
N SER A 66 5.77 17.16 -1.89
CA SER A 66 7.23 17.29 -2.00
C SER A 66 7.92 17.17 -0.64
N VAL A 67 7.31 17.71 0.43
CA VAL A 67 7.74 17.47 1.82
C VAL A 67 7.67 15.98 2.14
N GLY A 68 6.54 15.34 1.84
CA GLY A 68 6.33 13.91 2.09
C GLY A 68 7.35 13.03 1.40
N LEU A 69 7.57 13.24 0.09
CA LEU A 69 8.56 12.51 -0.70
C LEU A 69 9.99 12.72 -0.20
N SER A 70 10.37 13.95 0.16
CA SER A 70 11.71 14.24 0.66
C SER A 70 11.97 13.52 1.99
N ALA A 71 11.02 13.59 2.93
CA ALA A 71 11.12 12.92 4.21
C ALA A 71 11.07 11.38 4.10
N MET A 72 10.23 10.85 3.21
CA MET A 72 10.14 9.41 2.92
C MET A 72 11.48 8.85 2.40
N VAL A 73 12.21 9.59 1.55
CA VAL A 73 13.53 9.18 1.05
C VAL A 73 14.61 9.25 2.14
N LEU A 74 14.49 10.18 3.08
CA LEU A 74 15.40 10.32 4.22
C LEU A 74 15.16 9.26 5.30
N TYR A 75 13.97 8.67 5.35
CA TYR A 75 13.65 7.57 6.26
C TYR A 75 14.49 6.32 5.94
N ARG A 76 14.94 5.64 7.00
CA ARG A 76 15.75 4.42 6.96
C ARG A 76 15.03 3.33 7.75
N PRO A 77 14.40 2.34 7.08
CA PRO A 77 13.72 1.24 7.75
C PRO A 77 14.65 0.51 8.75
N GLY A 78 14.12 0.21 9.93
CA GLY A 78 14.85 -0.52 10.99
C GLY A 78 15.87 0.31 11.79
N VAL A 79 16.09 1.58 11.47
CA VAL A 79 17.00 2.47 12.22
C VAL A 79 16.23 3.21 13.31
N ASP A 80 16.53 2.94 14.58
CA ASP A 80 15.84 3.57 15.71
C ASP A 80 16.58 4.81 16.23
N THR A 81 16.48 5.94 15.51
CA THR A 81 17.02 7.23 15.93
C THR A 81 15.94 8.32 15.94
N PRO A 82 16.08 9.37 16.78
CA PRO A 82 15.13 10.49 16.80
C PRO A 82 14.93 11.15 15.43
N ASP A 83 16.02 11.37 14.68
CA ASP A 83 15.94 11.96 13.34
C ASP A 83 15.21 11.06 12.35
N ASN A 84 15.42 9.74 12.43
CA ASN A 84 14.70 8.81 11.57
C ASN A 84 13.20 8.75 11.89
N LYS A 85 12.84 8.72 13.17
CA LYS A 85 11.43 8.84 13.63
C LYS A 85 10.80 10.15 13.16
N LYS A 86 11.54 11.25 13.25
CA LYS A 86 11.10 12.56 12.76
C LYS A 86 10.82 12.55 11.26
N ASN A 87 11.67 11.92 10.45
CA ASN A 87 11.43 11.80 9.01
C ASN A 87 10.14 11.00 8.71
N TYR A 88 9.88 9.91 9.44
CA TYR A 88 8.61 9.20 9.34
C TYR A 88 7.40 10.10 9.66
N THR A 89 7.43 10.80 10.80
CA THR A 89 6.34 11.71 11.21
C THR A 89 6.10 12.80 10.16
N ILE A 90 7.17 13.44 9.68
CA ILE A 90 7.07 14.47 8.64
C ILE A 90 6.46 13.91 7.36
N ALA A 91 6.89 12.71 6.92
CA ALA A 91 6.37 12.08 5.72
C ALA A 91 4.86 11.81 5.83
N VAL A 92 4.43 11.16 6.91
CA VAL A 92 3.03 10.82 7.17
C VAL A 92 2.15 12.08 7.24
N GLU A 93 2.55 13.07 8.02
CA GLU A 93 1.77 14.32 8.14
C GLU A 93 1.68 15.07 6.82
N ALA A 94 2.77 15.12 6.06
CA ALA A 94 2.79 15.82 4.79
C ALA A 94 1.90 15.14 3.74
N PHE A 95 1.93 13.81 3.64
CA PHE A 95 1.01 13.10 2.75
C PHE A 95 -0.44 13.24 3.19
N LYS A 96 -0.76 13.17 4.50
CA LYS A 96 -2.12 13.43 5.01
C LYS A 96 -2.60 14.84 4.63
N LYS A 97 -1.80 15.89 4.89
CA LYS A 97 -2.11 17.28 4.51
C LYS A 97 -2.28 17.48 3.01
N TYR A 98 -1.53 16.73 2.20
CA TYR A 98 -1.69 16.75 0.75
C TYR A 98 -3.01 16.10 0.33
N LEU A 99 -3.32 14.91 0.85
CA LEU A 99 -4.52 14.15 0.51
C LEU A 99 -5.81 14.82 1.01
N GLU A 100 -5.76 15.66 2.04
CA GLU A 100 -6.88 16.56 2.40
C GLU A 100 -7.29 17.48 1.23
N ALA A 101 -6.33 17.96 0.45
CA ALA A 101 -6.59 18.85 -0.70
C ALA A 101 -6.74 18.10 -2.03
N TYR A 102 -6.17 16.91 -2.13
CA TYR A 102 -6.13 16.08 -3.34
C TYR A 102 -6.52 14.63 -3.04
N PRO A 103 -7.75 14.35 -2.56
CA PRO A 103 -8.14 13.02 -2.07
C PRO A 103 -8.15 11.94 -3.16
N GLN A 104 -8.18 12.33 -4.44
CA GLN A 104 -8.22 11.40 -5.58
C GLN A 104 -6.82 11.06 -6.14
N ASP A 105 -5.74 11.58 -5.56
CA ASP A 105 -4.36 11.24 -5.97
C ASP A 105 -3.96 9.89 -5.37
N SER A 106 -4.37 8.80 -6.04
CA SER A 106 -4.10 7.42 -5.61
C SER A 106 -2.60 7.11 -5.44
N LYS A 107 -1.73 7.82 -6.16
CA LYS A 107 -0.27 7.67 -6.03
C LYS A 107 0.25 8.31 -4.75
N ALA A 108 -0.35 9.42 -4.30
CA ALA A 108 -0.02 9.99 -3.00
C ALA A 108 -0.50 9.12 -1.82
N GLN A 109 -1.66 8.48 -1.97
CA GLN A 109 -2.13 7.45 -1.03
C GLN A 109 -1.17 6.26 -0.97
N ASP A 110 -0.67 5.78 -2.12
CA ASP A 110 0.35 4.73 -2.17
C ASP A 110 1.62 5.10 -1.40
N TYR A 111 2.09 6.34 -1.53
CA TYR A 111 3.26 6.80 -0.77
C TYR A 111 2.99 6.83 0.74
N LEU A 112 1.80 7.23 1.17
CA LEU A 112 1.43 7.21 2.58
C LEU A 112 1.38 5.77 3.13
N ILE A 113 0.69 4.86 2.43
CA ILE A 113 0.63 3.43 2.79
C ILE A 113 2.05 2.84 2.84
N ALA A 114 2.87 3.07 1.82
CA ALA A 114 4.25 2.60 1.79
C ALA A 114 5.10 3.17 2.94
N THR A 115 4.88 4.42 3.33
CA THR A 115 5.56 5.05 4.47
C THR A 115 5.23 4.31 5.78
N PHE A 116 3.95 4.01 6.03
CA PHE A 116 3.56 3.21 7.19
C PHE A 116 4.15 1.80 7.17
N VAL A 117 4.05 1.10 6.04
CA VAL A 117 4.50 -0.29 5.89
C VAL A 117 6.01 -0.40 6.05
N ASN A 118 6.78 0.49 5.44
CA ASN A 118 8.24 0.51 5.57
C ASN A 118 8.70 0.83 7.01
N ALA A 119 7.86 1.53 7.77
CA ALA A 119 8.08 1.82 9.17
C ALA A 119 7.50 0.76 10.13
N ASN A 120 6.96 -0.34 9.60
CA ASN A 120 6.24 -1.38 10.35
C ASN A 120 5.07 -0.85 11.20
N GLN A 121 4.50 0.30 10.84
CA GLN A 121 3.38 0.92 11.55
C GLN A 121 2.05 0.34 11.07
N TYR A 122 1.87 -0.97 11.28
CA TYR A 122 0.77 -1.75 10.72
C TYR A 122 -0.60 -1.35 11.27
N GLU A 123 -0.70 -1.04 12.56
CA GLU A 123 -1.96 -0.58 13.14
C GLU A 123 -2.33 0.84 12.67
N GLU A 124 -1.35 1.70 12.44
CA GLU A 124 -1.60 3.05 11.89
C GLU A 124 -2.13 2.99 10.46
N VAL A 125 -1.56 2.12 9.60
CA VAL A 125 -2.06 1.96 8.23
C VAL A 125 -3.43 1.30 8.21
N LEU A 126 -3.69 0.29 9.05
CA LEU A 126 -5.03 -0.31 9.18
C LEU A 126 -6.07 0.74 9.58
N LYS A 127 -5.75 1.55 10.60
CA LYS A 127 -6.63 2.65 11.02
C LYS A 127 -6.86 3.65 9.89
N TYR A 128 -5.81 4.03 9.17
CA TYR A 128 -5.91 4.96 8.04
C TYR A 128 -6.83 4.42 6.94
N LEU A 129 -6.60 3.19 6.47
CA LEU A 129 -7.40 2.55 5.42
C LEU A 129 -8.86 2.37 5.86
N GLN A 130 -9.11 1.96 7.11
CA GLN A 130 -10.46 1.85 7.64
C GLN A 130 -11.18 3.21 7.74
N ASP A 131 -10.47 4.26 8.13
CA ASP A 131 -11.01 5.62 8.17
C ASP A 131 -11.24 6.19 6.75
N ASP A 132 -10.46 5.77 5.76
CA ASP A 132 -10.66 6.11 4.35
C ASP A 132 -11.89 5.39 3.76
N LEU A 133 -12.02 4.09 4.00
CA LEU A 133 -13.20 3.29 3.58
C LEU A 133 -14.52 3.79 4.18
N LYS A 134 -14.53 4.47 5.33
CA LYS A 134 -15.74 5.14 5.83
C LYS A 134 -16.23 6.26 4.90
N LYS A 135 -15.30 6.89 4.18
CA LYS A 135 -15.58 7.96 3.20
C LYS A 135 -15.72 7.38 1.79
N HIS A 136 -14.98 6.33 1.49
CA HIS A 136 -14.84 5.70 0.18
C HIS A 136 -15.08 4.18 0.28
N PRO A 137 -16.31 3.74 0.64
CA PRO A 137 -16.59 2.34 0.99
C PRO A 137 -16.46 1.34 -0.16
N GLY A 138 -16.29 1.80 -1.40
CA GLY A 138 -16.10 0.95 -2.57
C GLY A 138 -14.65 0.86 -3.05
N ASP A 139 -13.68 1.43 -2.32
CA ASP A 139 -12.27 1.35 -2.74
C ASP A 139 -11.70 -0.04 -2.50
N ILE A 140 -11.74 -0.86 -3.55
CA ILE A 140 -11.23 -2.22 -3.53
C ILE A 140 -9.72 -2.28 -3.21
N LYS A 141 -8.96 -1.24 -3.56
CA LYS A 141 -7.52 -1.19 -3.29
C LYS A 141 -7.25 -1.16 -1.80
N ASP A 142 -8.03 -0.38 -1.06
CA ASP A 142 -7.89 -0.26 0.39
C ASP A 142 -8.31 -1.55 1.11
N HIS A 143 -9.37 -2.21 0.64
CA HIS A 143 -9.72 -3.54 1.16
C HIS A 143 -8.58 -4.56 0.93
N LYS A 144 -7.97 -4.59 -0.25
CA LYS A 144 -6.84 -5.49 -0.56
C LYS A 144 -5.59 -5.15 0.25
N ALA A 145 -5.33 -3.88 0.48
CA ALA A 145 -4.25 -3.43 1.35
C ALA A 145 -4.48 -3.94 2.78
N ILE A 146 -5.68 -3.79 3.34
CA ILE A 146 -6.03 -4.31 4.68
C ILE A 146 -5.78 -5.81 4.78
N VAL A 147 -6.24 -6.62 3.81
CA VAL A 147 -5.98 -8.06 3.77
C VAL A 147 -4.48 -8.35 3.79
N SER A 148 -3.70 -7.65 2.96
CA SER A 148 -2.25 -7.82 2.89
C SER A 148 -1.54 -7.47 4.20
N ILE A 149 -2.01 -6.43 4.93
CA ILE A 149 -1.48 -6.06 6.24
C ILE A 149 -1.83 -7.10 7.30
N TYR A 150 -3.07 -7.60 7.32
CA TYR A 150 -3.45 -8.68 8.23
C TYR A 150 -2.61 -9.95 8.00
N LEU A 151 -2.39 -10.36 6.75
CA LEU A 151 -1.53 -11.51 6.44
C LEU A 151 -0.07 -11.26 6.88
N ARG A 152 0.48 -10.08 6.62
CA ARG A 152 1.85 -9.71 7.03
C ARG A 152 2.05 -9.73 8.54
N THR A 153 1.01 -9.37 9.29
CA THR A 153 1.00 -9.38 10.76
C THR A 153 0.55 -10.72 11.35
N GLN A 154 0.44 -11.77 10.53
CA GLN A 154 0.01 -13.12 10.92
C GLN A 154 -1.43 -13.22 11.46
N ARG A 155 -2.27 -12.23 11.14
CA ARG A 155 -3.68 -12.10 11.52
C ARG A 155 -4.60 -12.72 10.46
N ILE A 156 -4.38 -14.00 10.18
CA ILE A 156 -5.06 -14.70 9.06
C ILE A 156 -6.58 -14.76 9.23
N LYS A 157 -7.07 -14.89 10.47
CA LYS A 157 -8.50 -14.90 10.75
C LYS A 157 -9.12 -13.57 10.35
N GLU A 158 -8.53 -12.45 10.77
CA GLU A 158 -8.99 -11.12 10.40
C GLU A 158 -8.89 -10.87 8.89
N ALA A 159 -7.83 -11.36 8.24
CA ALA A 159 -7.72 -11.30 6.78
C ALA A 159 -8.90 -11.99 6.10
N TYR A 160 -9.23 -13.22 6.51
CA TYR A 160 -10.28 -14.02 5.90
C TYR A 160 -11.69 -13.50 6.20
N ASP A 161 -11.94 -13.09 7.45
CA ASP A 161 -13.20 -12.45 7.86
C ASP A 161 -13.41 -11.14 7.09
N TRP A 162 -12.34 -10.36 6.88
CA TRP A 162 -12.39 -9.13 6.11
C TRP A 162 -12.79 -9.39 4.65
N ILE A 163 -12.18 -10.39 4.00
CA ILE A 163 -12.52 -10.78 2.63
C ILE A 163 -14.00 -11.12 2.51
N ILE A 164 -14.52 -11.98 3.40
CA ILE A 164 -15.93 -12.42 3.36
C ILE A 164 -16.90 -11.26 3.62
N GLY A 165 -16.57 -10.39 4.58
CA GLY A 165 -17.45 -9.29 4.97
C GLY A 165 -17.44 -8.09 4.02
N HIS A 166 -16.34 -7.85 3.31
CA HIS A 166 -16.12 -6.58 2.61
C HIS A 166 -15.69 -6.73 1.14
N ILE A 167 -15.32 -7.94 0.70
CA ILE A 167 -14.93 -8.21 -0.70
C ILE A 167 -15.78 -9.34 -1.31
N PRO A 168 -17.13 -9.27 -1.25
CA PRO A 168 -17.97 -10.39 -1.71
C PRO A 168 -18.04 -10.56 -3.24
N ASN A 169 -17.57 -9.58 -4.02
CA ASN A 169 -17.71 -9.57 -5.49
C ASN A 169 -16.39 -9.95 -6.19
N ALA A 170 -16.40 -11.07 -6.93
CA ALA A 170 -15.54 -11.50 -8.04
C ALA A 170 -14.00 -11.34 -7.98
N GLU A 171 -13.41 -10.94 -6.85
CA GLU A 171 -11.96 -10.75 -6.75
C GLU A 171 -11.27 -12.03 -6.27
N ALA A 172 -10.58 -12.70 -7.19
CA ALA A 172 -9.81 -13.90 -6.89
C ALA A 172 -8.55 -13.61 -6.05
N GLU A 173 -7.97 -12.41 -6.19
CA GLU A 173 -6.67 -12.07 -5.63
C GLU A 173 -6.60 -12.15 -4.10
N PRO A 174 -7.54 -11.63 -3.30
CA PRO A 174 -7.48 -11.75 -1.85
C PRO A 174 -7.47 -13.20 -1.35
N TYR A 175 -8.25 -14.08 -1.97
CA TYR A 175 -8.24 -15.51 -1.65
C TYR A 175 -6.92 -16.17 -2.08
N TYR A 176 -6.37 -15.78 -3.24
CA TYR A 176 -5.04 -16.20 -3.65
C TYR A 176 -3.96 -15.76 -2.64
N LEU A 177 -3.99 -14.53 -2.12
CA LEU A 177 -3.02 -14.07 -1.11
C LEU A 177 -3.09 -14.90 0.19
N VAL A 178 -4.29 -15.29 0.63
CA VAL A 178 -4.46 -16.22 1.75
C VAL A 178 -3.82 -17.57 1.44
N ALA A 179 -4.01 -18.10 0.23
CA ALA A 179 -3.38 -19.35 -0.19
C ALA A 179 -1.85 -19.29 -0.21
N VAL A 180 -1.28 -18.17 -0.69
CA VAL A 180 0.17 -17.94 -0.67
C VAL A 180 0.70 -17.96 0.76
N TYR A 181 0.05 -17.23 1.66
CA TYR A 181 0.41 -17.20 3.09
C TYR A 181 0.33 -18.59 3.72
N CYS A 182 -0.76 -19.33 3.47
CA CYS A 182 -0.95 -20.69 3.96
C CYS A 182 0.13 -21.64 3.47
N TRP A 183 0.50 -21.58 2.19
CA TRP A 183 1.58 -22.40 1.64
C TRP A 183 2.92 -22.08 2.29
N ASP A 184 3.24 -20.79 2.47
CA ASP A 184 4.48 -20.37 3.10
C ASP A 184 4.58 -20.90 4.55
N LYS A 185 3.49 -20.77 5.32
CA LYS A 185 3.39 -21.37 6.67
C LYS A 185 3.55 -22.89 6.64
N ALA A 186 2.76 -23.59 5.82
CA ALA A 186 2.77 -25.05 5.76
C ALA A 186 4.12 -25.63 5.32
N ASN A 187 4.81 -24.98 4.38
CA ASN A 187 6.06 -25.47 3.79
C ASN A 187 7.32 -25.01 4.54
N ARG A 188 7.36 -23.77 5.05
CA ARG A 188 8.61 -23.15 5.49
C ARG A 188 8.72 -22.87 6.99
N ASP A 189 7.62 -22.81 7.73
CA ASP A 189 7.66 -22.44 9.15
C ASP A 189 8.07 -23.66 9.99
N PRO A 190 9.30 -23.74 10.55
CA PRO A 190 9.72 -24.91 11.31
C PRO A 190 9.08 -24.98 12.71
N THR A 191 8.40 -23.92 13.14
CA THR A 191 7.91 -23.78 14.52
C THR A 191 6.53 -24.41 14.74
N ILE A 192 5.85 -24.83 13.67
CA ILE A 192 4.50 -25.38 13.72
C ILE A 192 4.47 -26.91 13.59
N THR A 193 3.51 -27.54 14.28
CA THR A 193 3.33 -28.99 14.27
C THR A 193 2.75 -29.50 12.94
N PRO A 194 2.85 -30.81 12.64
CA PRO A 194 2.21 -31.40 11.46
C PRO A 194 0.70 -31.12 11.36
N GLU A 195 -0.01 -31.10 12.50
CA GLU A 195 -1.44 -30.81 12.56
C GLU A 195 -1.73 -29.36 12.15
N VAL A 196 -0.94 -28.41 12.66
CA VAL A 196 -1.05 -27.00 12.29
C VAL A 196 -0.67 -26.79 10.82
N ARG A 197 0.35 -27.49 10.30
CA ARG A 197 0.67 -27.50 8.86
C ARG A 197 -0.50 -28.00 8.03
N SER A 198 -1.17 -29.07 8.47
CA SER A 198 -2.33 -29.62 7.79
C SER A 198 -3.45 -28.59 7.72
N HIS A 199 -3.72 -27.88 8.82
CA HIS A 199 -4.74 -26.82 8.85
C HIS A 199 -4.43 -25.69 7.86
N PHE A 200 -3.18 -25.21 7.79
CA PHE A 200 -2.77 -24.22 6.79
C PHE A 200 -2.90 -24.77 5.37
N ALA A 201 -2.45 -25.99 5.10
CA ALA A 201 -2.59 -26.62 3.79
C ALA A 201 -4.07 -26.67 3.36
N GLU A 202 -4.98 -27.06 4.26
CA GLU A 202 -6.41 -27.14 3.97
C GLU A 202 -7.08 -25.79 3.73
N LEU A 203 -6.78 -24.79 4.57
CA LEU A 203 -7.26 -23.43 4.36
C LEU A 203 -6.70 -22.84 3.06
N GLY A 204 -5.43 -23.13 2.74
CA GLY A 204 -4.82 -22.76 1.48
C GLY A 204 -5.54 -23.36 0.29
N LEU A 205 -5.79 -24.68 0.28
CA LEU A 205 -6.52 -25.37 -0.79
C LEU A 205 -7.93 -24.80 -0.97
N THR A 206 -8.63 -24.54 0.13
CA THR A 206 -9.97 -23.92 0.13
C THR A 206 -9.93 -22.51 -0.48
N SER A 207 -8.89 -21.74 -0.15
CA SER A 207 -8.74 -20.37 -0.66
C SER A 207 -8.38 -20.36 -2.14
N VAL A 208 -7.50 -21.26 -2.60
CA VAL A 208 -7.21 -21.41 -4.04
C VAL A 208 -8.45 -21.86 -4.82
N ASP A 209 -9.22 -22.82 -4.30
CA ASP A 209 -10.46 -23.26 -4.93
C ASP A 209 -11.44 -22.09 -5.13
N LYS A 210 -11.62 -21.24 -4.11
CA LYS A 210 -12.41 -20.01 -4.23
C LYS A 210 -11.84 -19.06 -5.28
N ALA A 211 -10.52 -18.81 -5.26
CA ALA A 211 -9.87 -17.95 -6.23
C ALA A 211 -10.09 -18.45 -7.68
N LEU A 212 -9.97 -19.75 -7.93
CA LEU A 212 -10.15 -20.35 -9.25
C LEU A 212 -11.61 -20.46 -9.68
N LYS A 213 -12.56 -20.56 -8.76
CA LYS A 213 -13.99 -20.43 -9.07
C LYS A 213 -14.34 -19.02 -9.54
N MET A 214 -13.66 -18.01 -9.02
CA MET A 214 -13.83 -16.61 -9.42
C MET A 214 -13.07 -16.29 -10.72
N GLN A 215 -11.84 -16.78 -10.83
CA GLN A 215 -10.97 -16.58 -11.99
C GLN A 215 -10.36 -17.93 -12.43
N PRO A 216 -11.04 -18.68 -13.33
CA PRO A 216 -10.58 -20.00 -13.75
C PRO A 216 -9.22 -20.01 -14.45
N GLU A 217 -8.86 -18.92 -15.14
CA GLU A 217 -7.57 -18.75 -15.82
C GLU A 217 -6.58 -17.93 -14.97
N TYR A 218 -6.45 -18.26 -13.69
CA TYR A 218 -5.48 -17.65 -12.79
C TYR A 218 -4.24 -18.55 -12.63
N PHE A 219 -3.22 -18.29 -13.45
CA PHE A 219 -1.99 -19.08 -13.49
C PHE A 219 -1.34 -19.26 -12.11
N ASP A 220 -1.14 -18.17 -11.36
CA ASP A 220 -0.49 -18.24 -10.05
C ASP A 220 -1.32 -19.04 -9.04
N ALA A 221 -2.64 -18.90 -9.04
CA ALA A 221 -3.51 -19.72 -8.19
C ALA A 221 -3.40 -21.22 -8.53
N MET A 222 -3.32 -21.61 -9.80
CA MET A 222 -3.09 -23.02 -10.20
C MET A 222 -1.74 -23.54 -9.69
N VAL A 223 -0.69 -22.71 -9.76
CA VAL A 223 0.64 -23.07 -9.23
C VAL A 223 0.54 -23.35 -7.74
N TYR A 224 -0.11 -22.48 -6.97
CA TYR A 224 -0.28 -22.67 -5.53
C TYR A 224 -1.21 -23.84 -5.19
N TYR A 225 -2.21 -24.15 -6.02
CA TYR A 225 -3.02 -25.35 -5.82
C TYR A 225 -2.16 -26.62 -5.85
N ASN A 226 -1.29 -26.73 -6.86
CA ASN A 226 -0.33 -27.81 -6.97
C ASN A 226 0.60 -27.87 -5.74
N LEU A 227 1.19 -26.73 -5.35
CA LEU A 227 2.13 -26.69 -4.24
C LEU A 227 1.47 -27.11 -2.91
N LEU A 228 0.25 -26.66 -2.65
CA LEU A 228 -0.51 -27.01 -1.45
C LEU A 228 -0.89 -28.49 -1.41
N TYR A 229 -1.25 -29.10 -2.55
CA TYR A 229 -1.50 -30.54 -2.61
C TYR A 229 -0.24 -31.35 -2.29
N ARG A 230 0.95 -30.89 -2.70
CA ARG A 230 2.21 -31.54 -2.33
C ARG A 230 2.50 -31.43 -0.84
N GLU A 231 2.24 -30.27 -0.24
CA GLU A 231 2.35 -30.14 1.22
C GLU A 231 1.38 -31.08 1.93
N LYS A 232 0.12 -31.20 1.45
CA LYS A 232 -0.85 -32.13 2.01
C LYS A 232 -0.41 -33.59 1.88
N ALA A 233 0.19 -33.97 0.74
CA ALA A 233 0.73 -35.31 0.49
C ALA A 233 1.86 -35.68 1.46
N LYS A 234 2.78 -34.76 1.74
CA LYS A 234 3.88 -34.97 2.69
C LYS A 234 3.41 -35.28 4.12
N LEU A 235 2.20 -34.86 4.48
CA LEU A 235 1.61 -35.05 5.80
C LEU A 235 0.80 -36.35 5.93
N GLN A 236 0.59 -37.10 4.84
CA GLN A 236 -0.20 -38.33 4.86
C GLN A 236 0.63 -39.56 5.21
N THR A 237 0.08 -40.42 6.07
CA THR A 237 0.61 -41.75 6.38
C THR A 237 0.00 -42.85 5.51
N ASP A 238 -1.21 -42.65 4.99
CA ASP A 238 -1.84 -43.53 4.01
C ASP A 238 -1.20 -43.30 2.63
N GLU A 239 -0.51 -44.32 2.12
CA GLU A 239 0.24 -44.21 0.86
C GLU A 239 -0.68 -44.02 -0.36
N LYS A 240 -1.91 -44.55 -0.33
CA LYS A 240 -2.88 -44.36 -1.41
C LYS A 240 -3.37 -42.91 -1.42
N LEU A 241 -3.71 -42.37 -0.26
CA LEU A 241 -4.16 -40.98 -0.14
C LEU A 241 -3.03 -39.98 -0.46
N LYS A 242 -1.80 -40.30 -0.05
CA LYS A 242 -0.60 -39.56 -0.42
C LYS A 242 -0.41 -39.51 -1.94
N GLN A 243 -0.54 -40.65 -2.62
CA GLN A 243 -0.45 -40.71 -4.08
C GLN A 243 -1.57 -39.90 -4.75
N GLU A 244 -2.81 -40.01 -4.26
CA GLU A 244 -3.94 -39.21 -4.79
C GLU A 244 -3.66 -37.70 -4.73
N TYR A 245 -3.05 -37.21 -3.65
CA TYR A 245 -2.67 -35.80 -3.55
C TYR A 245 -1.51 -35.42 -4.48
N PHE A 246 -0.54 -36.30 -4.71
CA PHE A 246 0.47 -36.05 -5.73
C PHE A 246 -0.11 -36.02 -7.14
N ASP A 247 -1.06 -36.89 -7.45
CA ASP A 247 -1.74 -36.92 -8.75
C ASP A 247 -2.53 -35.60 -8.98
N LYS A 248 -3.27 -35.13 -7.96
CA LYS A 248 -3.93 -33.82 -8.00
C LYS A 248 -2.94 -32.68 -8.17
N ALA A 249 -1.79 -32.74 -7.49
CA ALA A 249 -0.75 -31.73 -7.66
C ALA A 249 -0.21 -31.70 -9.10
N ASP A 250 0.04 -32.86 -9.70
CA ASP A 250 0.49 -32.96 -11.09
C ASP A 250 -0.58 -32.47 -12.08
N GLU A 251 -1.86 -32.75 -11.83
CA GLU A 251 -2.98 -32.22 -12.61
C GLU A 251 -2.96 -30.68 -12.64
N TRP A 252 -2.88 -30.03 -11.48
CA TRP A 252 -2.85 -28.56 -11.38
C TRP A 252 -1.58 -27.96 -11.98
N ARG A 253 -0.43 -28.62 -11.82
CA ARG A 253 0.81 -28.22 -12.50
C ARG A 253 0.63 -28.24 -14.02
N ASN A 254 0.04 -29.31 -14.55
CA ASN A 254 -0.18 -29.47 -15.98
C ASN A 254 -1.18 -28.43 -16.52
N LYS A 255 -2.24 -28.11 -15.77
CA LYS A 255 -3.16 -27.00 -16.08
C LYS A 255 -2.44 -25.66 -16.15
N ALA A 256 -1.59 -25.34 -15.17
CA ALA A 256 -0.80 -24.11 -15.15
C ALA A 256 0.13 -24.02 -16.37
N LEU A 257 0.84 -25.10 -16.71
CA LEU A 257 1.71 -25.17 -17.89
C LEU A 257 0.91 -24.98 -19.19
N ALA A 258 -0.24 -25.65 -19.32
CA ALA A 258 -1.10 -25.50 -20.50
C ALA A 258 -1.61 -24.06 -20.66
N LEU A 259 -2.03 -23.41 -19.57
CA LEU A 259 -2.44 -22.01 -19.57
C LEU A 259 -1.28 -21.09 -19.99
N ARG A 260 -0.08 -21.30 -19.46
CA ARG A 260 1.11 -20.53 -19.85
C ARG A 260 1.40 -20.62 -21.35
N GLU A 261 1.34 -21.82 -21.91
CA GLU A 261 1.57 -22.01 -23.36
C GLU A 261 0.44 -21.40 -24.21
N LYS A 262 -0.82 -21.45 -23.74
CA LYS A 262 -1.96 -20.73 -24.36
C LYS A 262 -1.70 -19.22 -24.42
N LEU A 263 -1.32 -18.61 -23.30
CA LEU A 263 -1.08 -17.16 -23.20
C LEU A 263 0.11 -16.70 -24.06
N LYS A 264 1.19 -17.49 -24.14
CA LYS A 264 2.33 -17.21 -25.02
C LYS A 264 1.91 -17.14 -26.48
N LYS A 265 1.13 -18.12 -26.96
CA LYS A 265 0.62 -18.15 -28.34
C LYS A 265 -0.25 -16.94 -28.65
N GLN A 266 -1.17 -16.59 -27.75
CA GLN A 266 -2.02 -15.40 -27.92
C GLN A 266 -1.19 -14.10 -28.02
N THR A 267 -0.14 -13.98 -27.19
CA THR A 267 0.76 -12.82 -27.20
C THR A 267 1.59 -12.73 -28.49
N SER A 268 2.02 -13.87 -29.05
CA SER A 268 2.74 -13.87 -30.33
C SER A 268 1.85 -13.48 -31.51
N PHE A 269 0.58 -13.91 -31.52
CA PHE A 269 -0.38 -13.52 -32.57
C PHE A 269 -0.78 -12.05 -32.48
N ALA A 270 -0.83 -11.45 -31.29
CA ALA A 270 -1.14 -10.02 -31.12
C ALA A 270 0.01 -9.09 -31.56
N LYS A 271 1.21 -9.64 -31.79
CA LYS A 271 2.42 -8.90 -32.20
C LYS A 271 2.80 -9.11 -33.66
N SER A 272 2.17 -10.05 -34.36
CA SER A 272 2.31 -10.32 -35.80
C SER A 272 1.24 -9.58 -36.60
#